data_AF-N8Y2M7-F1
#
_entry.id   AF-N8Y2M7-F1
#
_cell.length_a   1.000
_cell.length_b   1.000
_cell.length_c   1.000
_cell.angle_alpha   90.00
_cell.angle_beta   90.00
_cell.angle_gamma   90.00
#
_symmetry.space_group_name_H-M   'P 1'
#
loop_
_entity.id
_entity.type
_entity.pdbx_description
1 polymer ?
#
loop_
_entity_poly.entity_id
_entity_poly.type
_entity_poly.pdbx_seq_one_letter_code
_entity_poly.pdbx_strand_id
1 'polypeptide(L)'
;MKISILTLSTLVLFTTTTFAETKVNVPSKEANLIFKAAGFAKTKHGWEGKCETGEITVYRDLNKDGLNDAVISDYSSMCYGNTGVGYHLIAQQKNGKWKTIFENAGIPTFLKSTGKDGWPDIENGGPGLCFAVYRWDGKSYEVNRYEYQGKACSLN
;
A
#
# COMPACT_ATOMS: atom_id res chain seq x y z
N MET A 1 -48.31 -22.97 50.94
CA MET A 1 -47.47 -21.94 50.29
C MET A 1 -46.47 -22.60 49.37
N LYS A 2 -46.59 -22.41 48.05
CA LYS A 2 -45.62 -22.85 47.03
C LYS A 2 -45.18 -21.59 46.27
N ILE A 3 -43.89 -21.30 46.27
CA ILE A 3 -43.30 -20.15 45.58
C ILE A 3 -42.65 -20.70 44.30
N SER A 4 -43.19 -20.33 43.15
CA SER A 4 -42.62 -20.64 41.85
C SER A 4 -41.74 -19.49 41.39
N ILE A 5 -40.45 -19.75 41.17
CA ILE A 5 -39.49 -18.80 40.62
C ILE A 5 -39.43 -19.01 39.10
N LEU A 6 -39.81 -18.00 38.33
CA LEU A 6 -39.68 -17.95 36.88
C LEU A 6 -38.36 -17.23 36.54
N THR A 7 -37.39 -17.98 36.01
CA THR A 7 -36.14 -17.43 35.47
C THR A 7 -36.31 -17.09 34.00
N LEU A 8 -36.15 -15.81 33.64
CA LEU A 8 -36.20 -15.30 32.28
C LEU A 8 -34.77 -15.31 31.70
N SER A 9 -34.45 -16.27 30.84
CA SER A 9 -33.17 -16.30 30.11
C SER A 9 -33.25 -15.41 28.88
N THR A 10 -32.60 -14.25 28.92
CA THR A 10 -32.38 -13.39 27.74
C THR A 10 -31.21 -13.90 26.91
N LEU A 11 -31.50 -14.33 25.68
CA LEU A 11 -30.51 -14.78 24.69
C LEU A 11 -29.92 -13.54 23.98
N VAL A 12 -28.64 -13.24 24.25
CA VAL A 12 -27.92 -12.14 23.58
C VAL A 12 -27.32 -12.65 22.28
N LEU A 13 -27.87 -12.20 21.15
CA LEU A 13 -27.34 -12.46 19.81
C LEU A 13 -26.13 -11.54 19.57
N PHE A 14 -24.92 -12.09 19.68
CA PHE A 14 -23.70 -11.41 19.22
C PHE A 14 -23.66 -11.43 17.69
N THR A 15 -23.92 -10.30 17.05
CA THR A 15 -23.68 -10.13 15.61
C THR A 15 -22.18 -10.04 15.36
N THR A 16 -21.57 -11.11 14.85
CA THR A 16 -20.18 -11.08 14.40
C THR A 16 -20.11 -10.33 13.07
N THR A 17 -19.61 -9.10 13.06
CA THR A 17 -19.25 -8.40 11.83
C THR A 17 -17.97 -9.00 11.27
N THR A 18 -18.09 -9.85 10.26
CA THR A 18 -16.95 -10.32 9.46
C THR A 18 -16.46 -9.18 8.57
N PHE A 19 -15.27 -8.64 8.87
CA PHE A 19 -14.55 -7.78 7.94
C PHE A 19 -13.95 -8.66 6.83
N ALA A 20 -14.58 -8.68 5.65
CA ALA A 20 -13.93 -9.20 4.46
C ALA A 20 -12.96 -8.12 3.95
N GLU A 21 -11.66 -8.39 3.97
CA GLU A 21 -10.67 -7.56 3.28
C GLU A 21 -11.00 -7.56 1.79
N THR A 22 -11.44 -6.41 1.27
CA THR A 22 -11.71 -6.24 -0.15
C THR A 22 -10.40 -6.31 -0.92
N LYS A 23 -10.08 -7.50 -1.44
CA LYS A 23 -8.94 -7.73 -2.31
C LYS A 23 -9.01 -6.76 -3.50
N VAL A 24 -7.88 -6.13 -3.83
CA VAL A 24 -7.77 -5.22 -4.98
C VAL A 24 -8.11 -5.98 -6.26
N ASN A 25 -9.10 -5.48 -7.00
CA ASN A 25 -9.53 -6.10 -8.25
C ASN A 25 -8.65 -5.61 -9.41
N VAL A 26 -7.71 -6.44 -9.84
CA VAL A 26 -6.82 -6.17 -10.97
C VAL A 26 -7.07 -7.18 -12.07
N PRO A 27 -7.34 -6.76 -13.32
CA PRO A 27 -7.43 -7.69 -14.44
C PRO A 27 -6.15 -8.52 -14.56
N SER A 28 -6.27 -9.84 -14.71
CA SER A 28 -5.09 -10.74 -14.64
C SER A 28 -4.00 -10.43 -15.67
N LYS A 29 -4.40 -9.90 -16.84
CA LYS A 29 -3.44 -9.44 -17.86
C LYS A 29 -2.62 -8.25 -17.36
N GLU A 30 -3.26 -7.27 -16.72
CA GLU A 30 -2.60 -6.09 -16.15
C GLU A 30 -1.70 -6.50 -14.99
N ALA A 31 -2.19 -7.33 -14.07
CA ALA A 31 -1.39 -7.83 -12.95
C ALA A 31 -0.07 -8.45 -13.42
N ASN A 32 -0.11 -9.29 -14.46
CA ASN A 32 1.10 -9.89 -15.03
C ASN A 32 2.10 -8.85 -15.58
N LEU A 33 1.61 -7.75 -16.16
CA LEU A 33 2.47 -6.69 -16.72
C LEU A 33 3.05 -5.80 -15.62
N ILE A 34 2.26 -5.49 -14.60
CA ILE A 34 2.68 -4.71 -13.43
C ILE A 34 3.82 -5.43 -12.70
N PHE A 35 3.64 -6.71 -12.35
CA PHE A 35 4.68 -7.51 -11.70
C PHE A 35 5.96 -7.61 -12.53
N LYS A 36 5.84 -7.86 -13.84
CA LYS A 36 7.01 -7.89 -14.74
C LYS A 36 7.74 -6.55 -14.80
N ALA A 37 7.00 -5.43 -14.79
CA ALA A 37 7.60 -4.09 -14.80
C ALA A 37 8.39 -3.81 -13.51
N ALA A 38 7.95 -4.37 -12.38
CA ALA A 38 8.64 -4.32 -11.10
C ALA A 38 9.74 -5.40 -10.94
N GLY A 39 9.99 -6.23 -11.96
CA GLY A 39 11.04 -7.25 -11.92
C GLY A 39 10.66 -8.55 -11.18
N PHE A 40 9.39 -8.73 -10.82
CA PHE A 40 8.90 -9.95 -10.18
C PHE A 40 8.76 -11.08 -11.19
N ALA A 41 9.08 -12.30 -10.75
CA ALA A 41 8.95 -13.52 -11.55
C ALA A 41 7.75 -14.34 -11.10
N LYS A 42 7.01 -14.91 -12.06
CA LYS A 42 5.91 -15.82 -11.74
C LYS A 42 6.45 -17.21 -11.41
N THR A 43 6.16 -17.69 -10.20
CA THR A 43 6.54 -19.01 -9.69
C THR A 43 5.29 -19.82 -9.32
N LYS A 44 5.50 -20.99 -8.70
CA LYS A 44 4.42 -21.79 -8.11
C LYS A 44 3.83 -21.20 -6.82
N HIS A 45 4.53 -20.25 -6.18
CA HIS A 45 4.12 -19.63 -4.92
C HIS A 45 3.47 -18.25 -5.13
N GLY A 46 3.62 -17.66 -6.31
CA GLY A 46 3.04 -16.37 -6.64
C GLY A 46 3.94 -15.58 -7.56
N TRP A 47 3.95 -14.26 -7.36
CA TRP A 47 4.91 -13.36 -7.99
C TRP A 47 6.02 -13.08 -7.00
N GLU A 48 7.20 -13.67 -7.20
CA GLU A 48 8.34 -13.53 -6.30
C GLU A 48 9.25 -12.39 -6.77
N GLY A 49 9.56 -11.48 -5.86
CA GLY A 49 10.53 -10.42 -6.04
C GLY A 49 11.89 -10.81 -5.49
N LYS A 50 12.75 -9.81 -5.27
CA LYS A 50 14.06 -10.01 -4.64
C LYS A 50 13.94 -10.47 -3.18
N CYS A 51 12.90 -9.99 -2.50
CA CYS A 51 12.74 -10.17 -1.06
C CYS A 51 11.72 -11.24 -0.73
N GLU A 52 10.48 -11.09 -1.20
CA GLU A 52 9.41 -12.05 -0.95
C GLU A 52 8.39 -12.08 -2.09
N THR A 53 7.33 -12.87 -1.91
CA THR A 53 6.15 -12.80 -2.78
C THR A 53 5.47 -11.43 -2.65
N GLY A 54 5.26 -10.76 -3.78
CA GLY A 54 4.61 -9.45 -3.85
C GLY A 54 3.10 -9.54 -4.05
N GLU A 55 2.40 -8.54 -3.54
CA GLU A 55 0.95 -8.34 -3.68
C GLU A 55 0.65 -6.95 -4.25
N ILE A 56 -0.31 -6.86 -5.18
CA ILE A 56 -0.79 -5.56 -5.66
C ILE A 56 -1.77 -5.00 -4.62
N THR A 57 -1.35 -3.97 -3.89
CA THR A 57 -2.11 -3.33 -2.79
C THR A 57 -2.86 -2.08 -3.23
N VAL A 58 -2.51 -1.51 -4.38
CA VAL A 58 -3.22 -0.40 -5.01
C VAL A 58 -3.33 -0.65 -6.50
N TYR A 59 -4.49 -0.36 -7.08
CA TYR A 59 -4.73 -0.34 -8.52
C TYR A 59 -5.77 0.72 -8.87
N ARG A 60 -5.34 1.91 -9.27
CA ARG A 60 -6.17 3.08 -9.63
C ARG A 60 -5.30 4.20 -10.19
N ASP A 61 -5.90 5.15 -10.88
CA ASP A 61 -5.25 6.40 -11.29
C ASP A 61 -4.88 7.26 -10.05
N LEU A 62 -3.59 7.39 -9.74
CA LEU A 62 -3.10 8.15 -8.59
C LEU A 62 -2.82 9.62 -8.95
N ASN A 63 -2.33 9.90 -10.15
CA ASN A 63 -1.94 11.24 -10.60
C ASN A 63 -3.03 11.98 -11.40
N LYS A 64 -4.17 11.32 -11.66
CA LYS A 64 -5.33 11.82 -12.40
C LYS A 64 -5.06 12.05 -13.89
N ASP A 65 -4.18 11.25 -14.50
CA ASP A 65 -3.88 11.36 -15.93
C ASP A 65 -4.76 10.48 -16.84
N GLY A 66 -5.68 9.72 -16.24
CA GLY A 66 -6.60 8.81 -16.92
C GLY A 66 -6.04 7.40 -17.13
N LEU A 67 -4.83 7.11 -16.65
CA LEU A 67 -4.21 5.78 -16.67
C LEU A 67 -4.16 5.21 -15.25
N ASN A 68 -4.20 3.89 -15.12
CA ASN A 68 -4.11 3.26 -13.80
C ASN A 68 -2.65 3.18 -13.34
N ASP A 69 -2.44 3.33 -12.04
CA ASP A 69 -1.19 3.05 -11.36
C ASP A 69 -1.36 1.88 -10.41
N ALA A 70 -0.23 1.28 -10.03
CA ALA A 70 -0.22 0.16 -9.11
C ALA A 70 0.87 0.28 -8.05
N VAL A 71 0.59 -0.24 -6.86
CA VAL A 71 1.60 -0.48 -5.83
C VAL A 71 1.71 -1.98 -5.63
N ILE A 72 2.92 -2.50 -5.69
CA ILE A 72 3.25 -3.84 -5.21
C ILE A 72 3.90 -3.68 -3.84
N SER A 73 3.44 -4.46 -2.85
CA SER A 73 4.09 -4.57 -1.53
C SER A 73 4.57 -6.00 -1.30
N ASP A 74 5.72 -6.16 -0.67
CA ASP A 74 6.22 -7.44 -0.17
C ASP A 74 6.75 -7.29 1.27
N TYR A 75 6.87 -8.41 1.97
CA TYR A 75 6.95 -8.43 3.43
C TYR A 75 8.12 -9.27 3.91
N SER A 76 9.19 -8.63 4.36
CA SER A 76 10.40 -9.32 4.84
C SER A 76 11.17 -8.46 5.82
N SER A 77 11.26 -8.91 7.07
CA SER A 77 12.13 -8.27 8.07
C SER A 77 13.62 -8.40 7.72
N MET A 78 13.99 -9.46 6.98
CA MET A 78 15.36 -9.65 6.50
C MET A 78 15.74 -8.58 5.45
N CYS A 79 14.83 -8.21 4.56
CA CYS A 79 15.09 -7.18 3.56
C CYS A 79 14.88 -5.76 4.06
N TYR A 80 13.82 -5.51 4.83
CA TYR A 80 13.34 -4.17 5.15
C TYR A 80 13.51 -3.79 6.62
N GLY A 81 14.29 -4.59 7.35
CA GLY A 81 14.58 -4.36 8.76
C GLY A 81 13.31 -4.31 9.61
N ASN A 82 13.29 -3.38 10.56
CA ASN A 82 12.20 -3.26 11.53
C ASN A 82 10.86 -2.83 10.89
N THR A 83 10.88 -2.22 9.70
CA THR A 83 9.65 -1.90 8.98
C THR A 83 8.99 -3.15 8.42
N GLY A 84 9.78 -4.12 7.96
CA GLY A 84 9.30 -5.39 7.44
C GLY A 84 8.53 -5.30 6.12
N VAL A 85 8.42 -4.12 5.51
CA VAL A 85 7.65 -3.88 4.27
C VAL A 85 8.51 -3.13 3.26
N GLY A 86 8.45 -3.57 2.01
CA GLY A 86 8.92 -2.85 0.83
C GLY A 86 7.77 -2.61 -0.12
N TYR A 87 7.93 -1.62 -0.99
CA TYR A 87 6.97 -1.39 -2.07
C TYR A 87 7.61 -0.87 -3.34
N HIS A 88 6.92 -1.11 -4.44
CA HIS A 88 7.20 -0.56 -5.76
C HIS A 88 5.95 0.19 -6.23
N LEU A 89 6.12 1.41 -6.74
CA LEU A 89 5.10 2.19 -7.44
C LEU A 89 5.34 2.08 -8.95
N ILE A 90 4.34 1.56 -9.66
CA ILE A 90 4.39 1.28 -11.09
C ILE A 90 3.31 2.13 -11.77
N ALA A 91 3.72 2.94 -12.73
CA ALA A 91 2.83 3.79 -13.51
C ALA A 91 2.58 3.21 -14.90
N GLN A 92 1.33 3.18 -15.33
CA GLN A 92 1.01 2.91 -16.73
C GLN A 92 1.42 4.10 -17.60
N GLN A 93 2.08 3.80 -18.71
CA GLN A 93 2.57 4.79 -19.66
C GLN A 93 1.55 4.94 -20.80
N LYS A 94 1.55 6.09 -21.49
CA LYS A 94 0.64 6.36 -22.63
C LYS A 94 0.69 5.33 -23.76
N ASN A 95 1.79 4.58 -23.86
CA ASN A 95 1.95 3.49 -24.82
C ASN A 95 1.40 2.13 -24.32
N GLY A 96 0.71 2.11 -23.19
CA GLY A 96 0.15 0.92 -22.55
C GLY A 96 1.15 0.05 -21.79
N LYS A 97 2.44 0.42 -21.77
CA LYS A 97 3.46 -0.30 -20.97
C LYS A 97 3.44 0.18 -19.52
N TRP A 98 3.90 -0.67 -18.62
CA TRP A 98 4.06 -0.35 -17.21
C TRP A 98 5.52 -0.04 -16.89
N LYS A 99 5.78 0.88 -15.97
CA LYS A 99 7.14 1.27 -15.56
C LYS A 99 7.19 1.54 -14.06
N THR A 100 8.15 0.95 -13.35
CA THR A 100 8.47 1.34 -11.97
C THR A 100 9.01 2.77 -11.97
N ILE A 101 8.37 3.65 -11.21
CA ILE A 101 8.77 5.05 -11.07
C ILE A 101 9.31 5.37 -9.68
N PHE A 102 9.03 4.52 -8.70
CA PHE A 102 9.57 4.63 -7.35
C PHE A 102 9.54 3.27 -6.66
N GLU A 103 10.48 3.05 -5.74
CA GLU A 103 10.49 1.90 -4.85
C GLU A 103 11.22 2.28 -3.57
N ASN A 104 10.77 1.74 -2.43
CA ASN A 104 11.39 2.03 -1.15
C ASN A 104 11.05 0.96 -0.10
N ALA A 105 11.87 0.89 0.95
CA ALA A 105 11.49 0.21 2.19
C ALA A 105 10.60 1.16 3.00
N GLY A 106 9.41 0.72 3.38
CA GLY A 106 8.41 1.59 4.00
C GLY A 106 6.97 1.13 3.78
N ILE A 107 6.06 1.83 4.45
CA ILE A 107 4.61 1.70 4.22
C ILE A 107 4.13 2.99 3.55
N PRO A 108 3.78 2.98 2.25
CA PRO A 108 3.46 4.20 1.52
C PRO A 108 2.07 4.70 1.90
N THR A 109 1.97 5.97 2.29
CA THR A 109 0.70 6.69 2.43
C THR A 109 0.65 7.82 1.41
N PHE A 110 -0.30 7.73 0.47
CA PHE A 110 -0.54 8.80 -0.52
C PHE A 110 -1.28 9.96 0.12
N LEU A 111 -0.64 11.13 0.13
CA LEU A 111 -1.17 12.35 0.72
C LEU A 111 -2.05 13.12 -0.28
N LYS A 112 -2.79 14.12 0.24
CA LYS A 112 -3.59 15.02 -0.60
C LYS A 112 -2.74 16.05 -1.35
N SER A 113 -1.57 16.39 -0.82
CA SER A 113 -0.62 17.27 -1.51
C SER A 113 0.02 16.54 -2.68
N THR A 114 0.37 17.29 -3.72
CA THR A 114 0.92 16.73 -4.96
C THR A 114 2.24 17.41 -5.35
N GLY A 115 3.09 16.67 -6.05
CA GLY A 115 4.23 17.18 -6.80
C GLY A 115 3.85 17.61 -8.22
N LYS A 116 4.83 17.54 -9.13
CA LYS A 116 4.57 17.78 -10.56
C LYS A 116 3.68 16.67 -11.15
N ASP A 117 3.06 16.97 -12.29
CA ASP A 117 2.24 16.02 -13.07
C ASP A 117 1.08 15.38 -12.29
N GLY A 118 0.65 15.98 -11.17
CA GLY A 118 -0.45 15.49 -10.36
C GLY A 118 -0.11 14.36 -9.38
N TRP A 119 1.14 13.89 -9.36
CA TRP A 119 1.57 12.79 -8.50
C TRP A 119 1.42 13.15 -7.01
N PRO A 120 0.71 12.34 -6.19
CA PRO A 120 0.59 12.57 -4.76
C PRO A 120 1.96 12.48 -4.07
N ASP A 121 2.16 13.33 -3.07
CA ASP A 121 3.26 13.14 -2.13
C ASP A 121 3.07 11.80 -1.38
N ILE A 122 4.18 11.14 -1.04
CA ILE A 122 4.18 9.85 -0.34
C ILE A 122 4.83 10.02 1.02
N GLU A 123 4.06 9.90 2.11
CA GLU A 123 4.64 9.70 3.43
C GLU A 123 5.12 8.24 3.53
N ASN A 124 6.40 8.05 3.82
CA ASN A 124 7.03 6.74 3.91
C ASN A 124 7.06 6.26 5.36
N GLY A 125 6.00 5.58 5.77
CA GLY A 125 5.79 5.13 7.14
C GLY A 125 6.63 3.93 7.54
N GLY A 126 6.52 3.57 8.82
CA GLY A 126 7.20 2.46 9.49
C GLY A 126 7.21 2.68 11.00
N PRO A 127 8.06 1.97 11.75
CA PRO A 127 8.30 2.27 13.16
C PRO A 127 8.90 3.68 13.33
N GLY A 128 8.30 4.51 14.19
CA GLY A 128 8.80 5.86 14.48
C GLY A 128 7.69 6.91 14.54
N LEU A 129 8.10 8.17 14.66
CA LEU A 129 7.22 9.35 14.78
C LEU A 129 7.69 10.51 13.88
N CYS A 130 8.49 10.22 12.85
CA CYS A 130 8.93 11.21 11.88
C CYS A 130 9.32 10.51 10.58
N PHE A 131 8.56 10.77 9.52
CA PHE A 131 8.65 10.04 8.26
C PHE A 131 9.02 10.95 7.11
N ALA A 132 9.84 10.44 6.20
CA ALA A 132 10.16 11.16 4.98
C ALA A 132 8.90 11.26 4.11
N VAL A 133 8.63 12.46 3.62
CA VAL A 133 7.64 12.70 2.57
C VAL A 133 8.36 12.89 1.26
N TYR A 134 8.11 11.99 0.32
CA TYR A 134 8.65 12.05 -1.02
C TYR A 134 7.72 12.82 -1.94
N ARG A 135 8.28 13.66 -2.80
CA ARG A 135 7.55 14.44 -3.82
C ARG A 135 8.13 14.17 -5.20
N TRP A 136 7.25 13.96 -6.17
CA TRP A 136 7.62 13.88 -7.57
C TRP A 136 8.08 15.24 -8.12
N ASP A 137 9.30 15.29 -8.65
CA ASP A 137 9.91 16.51 -9.20
C ASP A 137 9.74 16.67 -10.72
N GLY A 138 9.02 15.74 -11.37
CA GLY A 138 8.91 15.60 -12.83
C GLY A 138 9.73 14.43 -13.40
N LYS A 139 10.60 13.82 -12.59
CA LYS A 139 11.51 12.75 -13.01
C LYS A 139 11.66 11.64 -11.98
N SER A 140 11.75 11.99 -10.70
CA SER A 140 11.87 11.06 -9.58
C SER A 140 11.15 11.57 -8.34
N TYR A 141 10.88 10.64 -7.42
CA TYR A 141 10.41 10.98 -6.07
C TYR A 141 11.62 11.30 -5.20
N GLU A 142 11.69 12.54 -4.74
CA GLU A 142 12.77 13.04 -3.89
C GLU A 142 12.24 13.41 -2.51
N VAL A 143 13.08 13.32 -1.47
CA VAL A 143 12.70 13.75 -0.13
C VAL A 143 12.38 15.24 -0.16
N ASN A 144 11.15 15.60 0.19
CA ASN A 144 10.68 16.97 0.22
C ASN A 144 10.69 17.57 1.63
N ARG A 145 10.24 16.79 2.61
CA ARG A 145 10.12 17.19 4.02
C ARG A 145 10.01 15.95 4.91
N TYR A 146 9.95 16.17 6.21
CA TYR A 146 9.62 15.14 7.19
C TYR A 146 8.38 15.54 7.95
N GLU A 147 7.46 14.59 8.12
CA GLU A 147 6.24 14.81 8.89
C GLU A 147 5.78 13.57 9.65
N TYR A 148 4.87 13.79 10.61
CA TYR A 148 4.12 12.74 11.29
C TYR A 148 2.72 13.26 11.58
N GLN A 149 1.69 12.54 11.13
CA GLN A 149 0.29 12.96 11.26
C GLN A 149 0.04 14.37 10.68
N GLY A 150 0.71 14.69 9.56
CA GLY A 150 0.61 15.98 8.88
C GLY A 150 1.30 17.15 9.62
N LYS A 151 2.12 16.89 10.63
CA LYS A 151 2.92 17.91 11.33
C LYS A 151 4.39 17.74 11.02
N ALA A 152 5.09 18.85 10.76
CA ALA A 152 6.53 18.84 10.51
C ALA A 152 7.30 18.26 11.70
N CYS A 153 8.36 17.51 11.41
CA CYS A 153 9.26 16.91 12.40
C CYS A 153 10.71 16.94 11.88
N SER A 154 11.68 16.58 12.73
CA SER A 154 13.09 16.47 12.38
C SER A 154 13.67 15.14 12.82
N LEU A 155 14.61 14.61 12.02
CA LEU A 155 15.49 13.53 12.42
C LEU A 155 16.61 14.15 13.25
N ASN A 156 16.52 14.03 14.57
CA ASN A 156 17.56 14.50 15.49
C ASN A 156 18.74 13.52 15.55
#